data_AF-A0A2T0V2V7-F1
#
_entry.id   AF-A0A2T0V2V7-F1
#
_cell.length_a   1.000
_cell.length_b   1.000
_cell.length_c   1.000
_cell.angle_alpha   90.00
_cell.angle_beta   90.00
_cell.angle_gamma   90.00
#
_symmetry.space_group_name_H-M   'P 1'
#
loop_
_entity.id
_entity.type
_entity.pdbx_description
1 polymer ?
#
loop_
_entity_poly.entity_id
_entity_poly.type
_entity_poly.pdbx_seq_one_letter_code
_entity_poly.pdbx_strand_id
1 'polypeptide(L)' 'MNGLGLRRIGHTVELEDTPAVRGMIHKVNYLVRVEGE' A
#
# COMPACT_ATOMS: atom_id res chain seq x y z
N MET A 1 -4.12 13.47 -3.50
CA MET A 1 -2.86 12.75 -3.17
C MET A 1 -3.08 12.00 -1.86
N ASN A 2 -3.58 10.76 -1.90
CA ASN A 2 -3.71 9.83 -0.76
C ASN A 2 -4.01 8.43 -1.36
N GLY A 3 -3.12 7.89 -2.20
CA GLY A 3 -3.41 6.69 -3.01
C GLY A 3 -3.49 5.38 -2.22
N LEU A 4 -2.84 5.31 -1.05
CA LEU A 4 -2.78 4.11 -0.21
C LEU A 4 -3.21 4.37 1.24
N GLY A 5 -3.77 5.53 1.58
CA GLY A 5 -4.20 5.83 2.96
C GLY A 5 -3.07 5.94 4.02
N LEU A 6 -1.80 5.85 3.62
CA LEU A 6 -0.64 6.00 4.51
C LEU A 6 -0.45 7.46 4.93
N ARG A 7 -0.45 7.72 6.24
CA ARG A 7 -0.33 9.08 6.81
C ARG A 7 0.99 9.35 7.56
N ARG A 8 1.65 8.32 8.08
CA ARG A 8 2.89 8.43 8.89
C ARG A 8 3.76 7.17 8.74
N ILE A 9 5.05 7.27 9.08
CA ILE A 9 5.98 6.13 9.08
C ILE A 9 5.49 5.06 10.08
N GLY A 10 5.51 3.78 9.66
CA GLY A 10 5.05 2.66 10.48
C GLY A 10 3.52 2.51 10.57
N HIS A 11 2.75 3.24 9.75
CA HIS A 11 1.30 3.11 9.70
C HIS A 11 0.90 1.96 8.77
N THR A 12 0.21 0.96 9.32
CA THR A 12 -0.38 -0.14 8.55
C THR A 12 -1.83 0.16 8.22
N VAL A 13 -2.26 -0.20 7.02
CA VAL A 13 -3.64 -0.09 6.56
C VAL A 13 -4.01 -1.36 5.82
N GLU A 14 -5.22 -1.84 6.04
CA GLU A 14 -5.78 -2.96 5.29
C GLU A 14 -6.55 -2.40 4.09
N LEU A 15 -6.25 -2.95 2.91
CA LEU A 15 -6.95 -2.63 1.67
C LEU A 15 -7.34 -3.94 0.98
N GLU A 16 -8.47 -3.91 0.27
CA GLU A 16 -8.87 -5.02 -0.58
C GLU A 16 -7.84 -5.26 -1.70
N ASP A 17 -7.54 -6.54 -1.97
CA ASP A 17 -6.65 -6.94 -3.05
C ASP A 17 -7.35 -6.78 -4.41
N THR A 18 -7.36 -5.53 -4.88
CA THR A 18 -7.82 -5.17 -6.21
C THR A 18 -6.63 -4.94 -7.14
N PRO A 19 -6.77 -5.18 -8.46
CA PRO A 19 -5.71 -4.90 -9.43
C PRO A 19 -5.18 -3.47 -9.38
N ALA A 20 -6.05 -2.50 -9.05
CA ALA A 20 -5.69 -1.10 -8.89
C ALA A 20 -4.76 -0.88 -7.68
N VAL A 21 -5.09 -1.45 -6.51
CA VAL A 21 -4.25 -1.37 -5.30
C VAL A 21 -2.90 -2.04 -5.54
N ARG A 22 -2.90 -3.22 -6.18
CA ARG A 22 -1.67 -3.93 -6.52
C ARG A 22 -0.78 -3.11 -7.49
N GLY A 23 -1.38 -2.45 -8.47
CA GLY A 23 -0.67 -1.54 -9.39
C GLY A 23 -0.07 -0.33 -8.68
N MET A 24 -0.78 0.25 -7.71
CA MET A 24 -0.26 1.33 -6.86
C MET A 24 0.91 0.86 -6.01
N ILE A 25 0.80 -0.30 -5.35
CA ILE A 25 1.87 -0.91 -4.55
C ILE A 25 3.10 -1.19 -5.40
N HIS A 26 2.95 -1.79 -6.59
CA HIS A 26 4.07 -2.05 -7.51
C HIS A 26 4.84 -0.79 -7.87
N LYS A 27 4.16 0.34 -8.04
CA LYS A 27 4.80 1.63 -8.34
C LYS A 27 5.68 2.14 -7.18
N VAL A 28 5.33 1.80 -5.94
CA VAL A 28 6.03 2.28 -4.73
C VAL A 28 6.61 1.13 -3.90
N ASN A 29 6.90 -0.02 -4.53
CA ASN A 29 7.30 -1.25 -3.82
C ASN A 29 8.60 -1.09 -2.99
N TYR A 30 9.41 -0.10 -3.32
CA TYR A 30 10.65 0.25 -2.63
C TYR A 30 10.43 1.09 -1.36
N LEU A 31 9.20 1.59 -1.13
CA LEU A 31 8.82 2.42 0.02
C LEU A 31 7.87 1.72 0.99
N VAL A 32 7.25 0.62 0.57
CA VAL A 32 6.21 -0.06 1.35
C VAL A 32 6.56 -1.54 1.52
N ARG A 33 6.17 -2.09 2.67
CA ARG A 33 6.23 -3.52 2.95
C ARG A 33 4.81 -4.06 2.89
N VAL A 34 4.60 -5.08 2.06
CA VAL A 34 3.33 -5.82 2.02
C VAL A 34 3.44 -6.97 2.99
N GLU A 35 2.54 -7.02 3.97
CA GLU A 35 2.38 -8.16 4.87
C GLU A 35 1.14 -8.92 4.39
N GLY A 36 1.35 -10.10 3.81
CA GLY A 36 0.30 -11.06 3.50
C GLY A 36 0.36 -12.18 4.52
N GLU A 37 -0.81 -12.64 4.97
CA GLU A 37 -0.93 -13.87 5.77
C GLU A 37 -0.59 -15.10 4.93
#